data_AF-Q31A49-F1
#
_entry.id   AF-Q31A49-F1
#
_cell.length_a   1.000
_cell.length_b   1.000
_cell.length_c   1.000
_cell.angle_alpha   90.00
_cell.angle_beta   90.00
_cell.angle_gamma   90.00
#
_symmetry.space_group_name_H-M   'P 1'
#
loop_
_entity.id
_entity.type
_entity.pdbx_description
1 polymer ?
#
loop_
_entity_poly.entity_id
_entity_poly.type
_entity_poly.pdbx_seq_one_letter_code
_entity_poly.pdbx_strand_id
1 'polypeptide(L)'
;MKYYYITDLKLRNVMLLANKKRKFSGNSIKISKSKNKIKKIPQISPEKRKKYQSKVYALQTYMEESKQRSKIRAEGKMGALRGDGQKIKKPKKMNSKKLKSPPTKDLAVTTKQLSSMIKTGLPLLDSLNIISETSENVTIKYVFKETSLGISKGLSMSENLEKYPEVFNEMYLALVSAGETAGLLPDTLDREAKLLESLAKIKGQIKSAMAYPIAIFTLTIVVVIAMLIFVIPIFVDIYEQSNAKLPTITQLLVDASNQLISLDFYIKAIPTVFILFQAYKYISRRPSVLWWFDRSMLYLPVVKDLVTKSCLANFSRTLSALNSAGVPILEALSISRKTISNRIFKKIIDNMYKDIQSGNPIYKVLEKEMVIPVMFTSMFRIGEETGELSQMINKLADFYEEEVTASVKTLTSIMEPLLIVFVAVIVAVILIAMYLPMFSMMDTVG
;
A
#
# COMPACT_ATOMS: atom_id res chain seq x y z
N MET A 1 27.89 8.97 27.80
CA MET A 1 27.57 8.35 26.48
C MET A 1 26.08 8.05 26.45
N LYS A 2 25.22 8.98 26.00
CA LYS A 2 24.61 9.06 24.65
C LYS A 2 23.97 7.74 24.17
N TYR A 3 22.71 7.53 24.53
CA TYR A 3 21.73 6.89 23.64
C TYR A 3 20.53 7.83 23.51
N TYR A 4 20.37 8.40 22.31
CA TYR A 4 19.20 9.13 21.85
C TYR A 4 18.53 8.22 20.80
N TYR A 5 17.21 8.07 20.89
CA TYR A 5 16.23 8.33 19.81
C TYR A 5 14.86 7.79 20.25
N ILE A 6 14.12 8.63 20.99
CA ILE A 6 12.67 8.48 21.15
C ILE A 6 12.04 9.44 20.14
N THR A 7 11.44 8.89 19.08
CA THR A 7 10.84 9.59 17.95
C THR A 7 9.40 10.08 18.21
N ASP A 8 9.10 10.53 19.43
CA ASP A 8 7.81 11.16 19.72
C ASP A 8 7.96 12.40 20.62
N LEU A 9 7.89 13.57 19.97
CA LEU A 9 7.96 14.89 20.60
C LEU A 9 6.85 15.11 21.66
N LYS A 10 5.72 14.41 21.56
CA LYS A 10 4.62 14.55 22.53
C LYS A 10 4.89 13.77 23.82
N LEU A 11 5.49 12.58 23.73
CA LEU A 11 5.89 11.78 24.89
C LEU A 11 7.05 12.42 25.66
N ARG A 12 7.98 13.10 24.96
CA ARG A 12 9.08 13.85 25.60
C ARG A 12 8.56 14.99 26.49
N ASN A 13 7.54 15.72 26.05
CA ASN A 13 6.96 16.82 26.84
C ASN A 13 6.12 16.33 28.03
N VAL A 14 5.44 15.19 27.90
CA VAL A 14 4.68 14.57 29.00
C VAL A 14 5.64 14.00 30.06
N MET A 15 6.73 13.35 29.65
CA MET A 15 7.75 12.88 30.60
C MET A 15 8.55 14.03 31.24
N LEU A 16 8.86 15.09 30.50
CA LEU A 16 9.52 16.28 31.06
C LEU A 16 8.64 16.98 32.10
N LEU A 17 7.32 17.07 31.88
CA LEU A 17 6.37 17.62 32.85
C LEU A 17 6.16 16.70 34.05
N ALA A 18 6.17 15.38 33.85
CA ALA A 18 6.07 14.38 34.92
C ALA A 18 7.33 14.34 35.81
N ASN A 19 8.52 14.50 35.21
CA ASN A 19 9.78 14.60 35.96
C ASN A 19 9.95 15.95 36.66
N LYS A 20 9.40 17.04 36.11
CA LYS A 20 9.43 18.36 36.76
C LYS A 20 8.53 18.43 38.00
N LYS A 21 7.47 17.62 38.07
CA LYS A 21 6.62 17.46 39.28
C LYS A 21 7.21 16.56 40.37
N ARG A 22 8.23 15.74 40.08
CA ARG A 22 8.89 14.87 41.08
C ARG A 22 10.15 15.48 41.73
N LYS A 23 10.62 16.65 41.28
CA LYS A 23 11.88 17.27 41.77
C LYS A 23 11.74 18.64 42.46
N PHE A 24 10.52 19.10 42.77
CA PHE A 24 10.31 20.32 43.57
C PHE A 24 9.23 20.08 44.62
N SER A 25 9.55 19.24 45.62
CA SER A 25 9.10 19.50 46.98
C SER A 25 10.19 20.38 47.61
N GLY A 26 9.89 21.67 47.78
CA GLY A 26 10.84 22.67 48.26
C GLY A 26 10.87 23.90 47.38
N ASN A 27 10.32 24.99 47.91
CA ASN A 27 10.32 26.37 47.42
C ASN A 27 9.34 26.80 46.33
N SER A 28 8.54 27.78 46.76
CA SER A 28 7.51 28.58 46.11
C SER A 28 8.05 29.48 45.02
N ILE A 29 7.56 29.36 43.78
CA ILE A 29 7.52 30.47 42.81
C ILE A 29 6.24 30.38 41.95
N LYS A 30 5.41 31.42 42.04
CA LYS A 30 4.27 31.74 41.15
C LYS A 30 4.77 32.05 39.74
N ILE A 31 4.28 31.39 38.67
CA ILE A 31 4.24 31.96 37.31
C ILE A 31 2.97 31.52 36.55
N SER A 32 2.00 32.44 36.52
CA SER A 32 1.27 33.00 35.36
C SER A 32 0.93 32.13 34.13
N LYS A 33 -0.40 32.01 33.92
CA LYS A 33 -1.19 32.06 32.66
C LYS A 33 -0.49 31.73 31.31
N SER A 34 -0.90 30.61 30.73
CA SER A 34 -1.17 30.52 29.28
C SER A 34 -2.13 29.34 29.01
N LYS A 35 -3.44 29.63 29.05
CA LYS A 35 -4.51 28.75 28.56
C LYS A 35 -4.77 29.14 27.10
N ASN A 36 -4.37 28.31 26.14
CA ASN A 36 -5.20 27.88 25.00
C ASN A 36 -4.36 27.24 23.90
N LYS A 37 -5.00 26.29 23.19
CA LYS A 37 -4.53 25.54 22.00
C LYS A 37 -3.69 24.28 22.28
N ILE A 38 -4.34 23.24 22.79
CA ILE A 38 -4.06 21.86 22.37
C ILE A 38 -5.36 21.30 21.78
N LYS A 39 -5.43 21.25 20.44
CA LYS A 39 -6.54 20.61 19.69
C LYS A 39 -6.48 19.09 19.86
N LYS A 40 -7.67 18.49 20.03
CA LYS A 40 -7.99 17.10 20.37
C LYS A 40 -7.32 16.06 19.44
N ILE A 41 -6.74 15.02 20.04
CA ILE A 41 -6.35 13.75 19.39
C ILE A 41 -7.65 12.94 19.16
N PRO A 42 -7.88 12.30 18.00
CA PRO A 42 -9.11 11.53 17.76
C PRO A 42 -9.20 10.35 18.74
N GLN A 43 -10.28 10.31 19.51
CA GLN A 43 -10.54 9.23 20.46
C GLN A 43 -10.93 7.96 19.70
N ILE A 44 -10.12 6.92 19.83
CA ILE A 44 -10.48 5.56 19.38
C ILE A 44 -11.71 5.12 20.19
N SER A 45 -12.78 4.69 19.52
CA SER A 45 -14.01 4.20 20.14
C SER A 45 -13.72 3.20 21.29
N PRO A 46 -14.37 3.32 22.45
CA PRO A 46 -14.16 2.46 23.62
C PRO A 46 -14.26 0.97 23.30
N GLU A 47 -15.13 0.59 22.37
CA GLU A 47 -15.33 -0.79 21.94
C GLU A 47 -14.15 -1.34 21.15
N LYS A 48 -13.57 -0.53 20.25
CA LYS A 48 -12.35 -0.91 19.54
C LYS A 48 -11.19 -1.06 20.53
N ARG A 49 -11.04 -0.15 21.50
CA ARG A 49 -10.04 -0.27 22.58
C ARG A 49 -10.20 -1.55 23.39
N LYS A 50 -11.41 -1.89 23.85
CA LYS A 50 -11.68 -3.15 24.56
C LYS A 50 -11.37 -4.38 23.72
N LYS A 51 -11.67 -4.35 22.42
CA LYS A 51 -11.38 -5.46 21.49
C LYS A 51 -9.88 -5.64 21.20
N TYR A 52 -9.11 -4.55 21.15
CA TYR A 52 -7.65 -4.63 21.03
C TYR A 52 -7.00 -5.02 22.35
N GLN A 53 -7.45 -4.48 23.48
CA GLN A 53 -6.94 -4.82 24.81
C GLN A 53 -7.21 -6.28 25.19
N SER A 54 -8.40 -6.82 24.89
CA SER A 54 -8.70 -8.24 25.13
C SER A 54 -7.84 -9.18 24.29
N LYS A 55 -7.53 -8.82 23.04
CA LYS A 55 -6.59 -9.58 22.20
C LYS A 55 -5.16 -9.50 22.71
N VAL A 56 -4.71 -8.33 23.13
CA VAL A 56 -3.36 -8.12 23.69
C VAL A 56 -3.21 -8.88 25.01
N TYR A 57 -4.22 -8.83 25.88
CA TYR A 57 -4.22 -9.55 27.15
C TYR A 57 -4.15 -11.06 26.92
N ALA A 58 -5.01 -11.63 26.06
CA ALA A 58 -4.98 -13.05 25.74
C ALA A 58 -3.64 -13.53 25.14
N LEU A 59 -2.94 -12.66 24.41
CA LEU A 59 -1.62 -12.96 23.84
C LEU A 59 -0.50 -12.80 24.86
N GLN A 60 -0.59 -11.84 25.79
CA GLN A 60 0.33 -11.70 26.91
C GLN A 60 0.25 -12.92 27.84
N THR A 61 -0.95 -13.39 28.17
CA THR A 61 -1.16 -14.61 28.95
C THR A 61 -0.55 -15.83 28.24
N TYR A 62 -0.73 -15.95 26.92
CA TYR A 62 -0.14 -17.04 26.14
C TYR A 62 1.40 -17.01 26.14
N MET A 63 2.00 -15.81 26.04
CA MET A 63 3.46 -15.66 26.08
C MET A 63 4.04 -15.92 27.46
N GLU A 64 3.37 -15.50 28.54
CA GLU A 64 3.78 -15.82 29.92
C GLU A 64 3.69 -17.32 30.20
N GLU A 65 2.61 -17.99 29.78
CA GLU A 65 2.48 -19.44 29.90
C GLU A 65 3.58 -20.19 29.13
N SER A 66 3.97 -19.69 27.95
CA SER A 66 5.07 -20.29 27.17
C SER A 66 6.44 -20.14 27.84
N LYS A 67 6.68 -18.99 28.51
CA LYS A 67 7.90 -18.74 29.30
C LYS A 67 7.95 -19.58 30.58
N GLN A 68 6.81 -19.83 31.21
CA GLN A 68 6.73 -20.77 32.34
C GLN A 68 6.98 -22.21 31.90
N ARG A 69 6.41 -22.64 30.76
CA ARG A 69 6.69 -23.98 30.21
C ARG A 69 8.15 -24.18 29.84
N SER A 70 8.84 -23.17 29.30
CA SER A 70 10.28 -23.26 29.02
C SER A 70 11.11 -23.32 30.30
N LYS A 71 10.74 -22.61 31.37
CA LYS A 71 11.40 -22.69 32.67
C LYS A 71 11.23 -24.07 33.33
N ILE A 72 10.01 -24.61 33.35
CA ILE A 72 9.73 -25.94 33.90
C ILE A 72 10.47 -27.04 33.14
N ARG A 73 10.70 -26.85 31.83
CA ARG A 73 11.47 -27.77 30.99
C ARG A 73 12.99 -27.65 31.19
N ALA A 74 13.47 -26.46 31.56
CA ALA A 74 14.88 -26.20 31.88
C ALA A 74 15.27 -26.66 33.30
N GLU A 75 14.32 -26.72 34.24
CA GLU A 75 14.58 -27.08 35.64
C GLU A 75 14.54 -28.60 35.93
N GLY A 76 14.48 -29.47 34.91
CA GLY A 76 14.73 -30.91 35.08
C GLY A 76 13.76 -31.69 36.00
N LYS A 77 12.65 -31.09 36.46
CA LYS A 77 11.65 -31.76 37.31
C LYS A 77 10.57 -32.43 36.46
N MET A 78 10.93 -33.50 35.75
CA MET A 78 9.97 -34.40 35.14
C MET A 78 9.63 -35.52 36.14
N GLY A 79 8.92 -35.19 37.22
CA GLY A 79 8.63 -36.19 38.26
C GLY A 79 8.00 -35.67 39.54
N ALA A 80 7.03 -34.77 39.48
CA ALA A 80 6.04 -34.56 40.54
C ALA A 80 5.11 -33.42 40.11
N LEU A 81 4.02 -33.75 39.42
CA LEU A 81 2.76 -33.00 39.39
C LEU A 81 1.74 -33.91 38.67
N ARG A 82 1.57 -35.12 39.23
CA ARG A 82 0.44 -36.01 38.92
C ARG A 82 -0.51 -35.89 40.10
N GLY A 83 -1.31 -34.83 40.09
CA GLY A 83 -2.23 -34.49 41.17
C GLY A 83 -2.42 -32.98 41.26
N ASP A 84 -3.16 -32.37 40.34
CA ASP A 84 -4.49 -31.84 40.66
C ASP A 84 -5.16 -31.30 39.39
N GLY A 85 -6.48 -31.42 39.33
CA GLY A 85 -7.28 -31.32 38.10
C GLY A 85 -7.43 -29.91 37.50
N GLN A 86 -6.38 -29.35 36.90
CA GLN A 86 -6.55 -28.26 35.93
C GLN A 86 -6.45 -28.78 34.51
N LYS A 87 -7.62 -28.90 33.85
CA LYS A 87 -7.71 -29.06 32.38
C LYS A 87 -7.02 -27.87 31.72
N ILE A 88 -5.74 -28.02 31.40
CA ILE A 88 -5.00 -27.09 30.55
C ILE A 88 -5.74 -27.04 29.20
N LYS A 89 -6.50 -25.96 28.99
CA LYS A 89 -7.15 -25.70 27.70
C LYS A 89 -6.05 -25.55 26.65
N LYS A 90 -6.03 -26.46 25.66
CA LYS A 90 -5.12 -26.38 24.51
C LYS A 90 -5.23 -24.97 23.90
N PRO A 91 -4.11 -24.28 23.65
CA PRO A 91 -4.16 -22.94 23.07
C PRO A 91 -4.81 -23.00 21.69
N LYS A 92 -5.78 -22.10 21.48
CA LYS A 92 -6.58 -22.03 20.26
C LYS A 92 -5.67 -21.59 19.12
N LYS A 93 -5.24 -22.53 18.26
CA LYS A 93 -4.48 -22.25 17.04
C LYS A 93 -5.17 -21.10 16.29
N MET A 94 -4.47 -19.96 16.15
CA MET A 94 -4.99 -18.86 15.36
C MET A 94 -4.96 -19.31 13.89
N ASN A 95 -6.14 -19.53 13.30
CA ASN A 95 -6.25 -19.98 11.91
C ASN A 95 -5.49 -19.01 10.98
N SER A 96 -4.53 -19.55 10.22
CA SER A 96 -3.76 -18.85 9.18
C SER A 96 -4.64 -18.09 8.18
N LYS A 97 -5.89 -18.53 7.98
CA LYS A 97 -6.92 -17.90 7.12
C LYS A 97 -7.40 -16.48 7.53
N LYS A 98 -6.84 -15.82 8.57
CA LYS A 98 -7.27 -14.48 9.01
C LYS A 98 -6.16 -13.43 9.13
N LEU A 99 -4.93 -13.74 8.73
CA LEU A 99 -3.84 -12.76 8.75
C LEU A 99 -4.02 -11.79 7.58
N LYS A 100 -3.99 -10.47 7.86
CA LYS A 100 -3.98 -9.44 6.81
C LYS A 100 -2.53 -9.19 6.41
N SER A 101 -2.26 -9.09 5.11
CA SER A 101 -0.95 -8.68 4.60
C SER A 101 -0.50 -7.37 5.28
N PRO A 102 0.73 -7.29 5.78
CA PRO A 102 1.27 -6.04 6.31
C PRO A 102 1.42 -4.99 5.18
N PRO A 103 1.43 -3.69 5.52
CA PRO A 103 1.88 -2.66 4.59
C PRO A 103 3.30 -2.96 4.10
N THR A 104 3.56 -2.76 2.81
CA THR A 104 4.88 -2.98 2.18
C THR A 104 6.00 -2.24 2.92
N LYS A 105 5.72 -1.01 3.40
CA LYS A 105 6.68 -0.20 4.18
C LYS A 105 7.06 -0.86 5.51
N ASP A 106 6.10 -1.44 6.22
CA ASP A 106 6.36 -2.11 7.51
C ASP A 106 7.25 -3.33 7.28
N LEU A 107 6.93 -4.12 6.26
CA LEU A 107 7.71 -5.29 5.87
C LEU A 107 9.14 -4.89 5.46
N ALA A 108 9.29 -3.82 4.69
CA ALA A 108 10.59 -3.28 4.29
C ALA A 108 11.47 -2.93 5.51
N VAL A 109 10.90 -2.20 6.48
CA VAL A 109 11.60 -1.80 7.70
C VAL A 109 12.02 -3.01 8.52
N THR A 110 11.13 -3.99 8.73
CA THR A 110 11.45 -5.17 9.52
C THR A 110 12.48 -6.06 8.83
N THR A 111 12.44 -6.15 7.50
CA THR A 111 13.43 -6.90 6.71
C THR A 111 14.80 -6.25 6.79
N LYS A 112 14.87 -4.92 6.72
CA LYS A 112 16.10 -4.14 6.89
C LYS A 112 16.68 -4.28 8.30
N GLN A 113 15.84 -4.24 9.32
CA GLN A 113 16.24 -4.47 10.71
C GLN A 113 16.80 -5.89 10.88
N LEU A 114 16.14 -6.90 10.30
CA LEU A 114 16.60 -8.28 10.35
C LEU A 114 17.98 -8.42 9.68
N SER A 115 18.13 -7.92 8.45
CA SER A 115 19.41 -7.87 7.75
C SER A 115 20.50 -7.23 8.60
N SER A 116 20.23 -6.03 9.15
CA SER A 116 21.20 -5.27 9.94
C SER A 116 21.66 -6.02 11.19
N MET A 117 20.73 -6.64 11.93
CA MET A 117 21.07 -7.40 13.14
C MET A 117 21.95 -8.63 12.81
N ILE A 118 21.58 -9.39 11.78
CA ILE A 118 22.36 -10.57 11.38
C ILE A 118 23.74 -10.13 10.86
N LYS A 119 23.80 -9.02 10.11
CA LYS A 119 25.06 -8.43 9.63
C LYS A 119 25.99 -7.99 10.78
N THR A 120 25.43 -7.57 11.92
CA THR A 120 26.19 -7.28 13.14
C THR A 120 26.60 -8.52 13.95
N GLY A 121 26.30 -9.72 13.46
CA GLY A 121 26.66 -10.98 14.10
C GLY A 121 25.62 -11.50 15.10
N LEU A 122 24.44 -10.88 15.19
CA LEU A 122 23.37 -11.41 16.05
C LEU A 122 22.79 -12.69 15.42
N PRO A 123 22.60 -13.78 16.17
CA PRO A 123 21.98 -15.00 15.64
C PRO A 123 20.60 -14.73 15.03
N LEU A 124 20.29 -15.42 13.93
CA LEU A 124 19.01 -15.28 13.20
C LEU A 124 17.80 -15.50 14.12
N LEU A 125 17.86 -16.53 14.97
CA LEU A 125 16.80 -16.85 15.92
C LEU A 125 16.52 -15.69 16.89
N ASP A 126 17.57 -15.07 17.42
CA ASP A 126 17.46 -13.94 18.35
C ASP A 126 16.93 -12.70 17.63
N SER A 127 17.44 -12.43 16.44
CA SER A 127 16.98 -11.33 15.58
C SER A 127 15.49 -11.43 15.28
N LEU A 128 14.99 -12.62 14.93
CA LEU A 128 13.57 -12.88 14.69
C LEU A 128 12.72 -12.69 15.96
N ASN A 129 13.21 -13.14 17.12
CA ASN A 129 12.53 -12.94 18.40
C ASN A 129 12.43 -11.45 18.74
N ILE A 130 13.50 -10.67 18.59
CA ILE A 130 13.49 -9.22 18.83
C ILE A 130 12.47 -8.52 17.94
N ILE A 131 12.43 -8.82 16.63
CA ILE A 131 11.43 -8.21 15.73
C ILE A 131 10.01 -8.64 16.11
N SER A 132 9.82 -9.91 16.49
CA SER A 132 8.50 -10.42 16.88
C SER A 132 7.94 -9.70 18.12
N GLU A 133 8.81 -9.22 19.01
CA GLU A 133 8.42 -8.47 20.21
C GLU A 133 8.22 -6.97 19.91
N THR A 134 9.11 -6.38 19.10
CA THR A 134 9.20 -4.93 18.86
C THR A 134 8.32 -4.40 17.72
N SER A 135 7.95 -5.23 16.73
CA SER A 135 7.13 -4.77 15.59
C SER A 135 5.81 -4.15 16.05
N GLU A 136 5.21 -3.23 15.30
CA GLU A 136 3.84 -2.77 15.60
C GLU A 136 2.78 -3.65 14.91
N ASN A 137 3.17 -4.33 13.84
CA ASN A 137 2.27 -5.08 12.98
C ASN A 137 2.03 -6.49 13.54
N VAL A 138 0.77 -6.77 13.90
CA VAL A 138 0.36 -8.06 14.49
C VAL A 138 0.69 -9.25 13.58
N THR A 139 0.59 -9.08 12.25
CA THR A 139 0.91 -10.15 11.30
C THR A 139 2.40 -10.45 11.32
N ILE A 140 3.25 -9.42 11.29
CA ILE A 140 4.71 -9.61 11.34
C ILE A 140 5.13 -10.24 12.67
N LYS A 141 4.57 -9.78 13.82
CA LYS A 141 4.80 -10.40 15.13
C LYS A 141 4.55 -11.90 15.10
N TYR A 142 3.38 -12.29 14.61
CA TYR A 142 2.95 -13.68 14.59
C TYR A 142 3.86 -14.52 13.69
N VAL A 143 4.06 -14.08 12.44
CA VAL A 143 4.85 -14.86 11.48
C VAL A 143 6.29 -15.00 11.96
N PHE A 144 6.95 -13.91 12.36
CA PHE A 144 8.35 -14.00 12.78
C PHE A 144 8.52 -14.81 14.07
N LYS A 145 7.51 -14.83 14.95
CA LYS A 145 7.51 -15.73 16.12
C LYS A 145 7.36 -17.20 15.72
N GLU A 146 6.48 -17.51 14.78
CA GLU A 146 6.33 -18.88 14.27
C GLU A 146 7.59 -19.33 13.52
N THR A 147 8.22 -18.42 12.75
CA THR A 147 9.48 -18.67 12.07
C THR A 147 10.62 -18.93 13.07
N SER A 148 10.74 -18.16 14.15
CA SER A 148 11.76 -18.42 15.19
C SER A 148 11.53 -19.77 15.90
N LEU A 149 10.27 -20.16 16.11
CA LEU A 149 9.91 -21.48 16.62
C LEU A 149 10.17 -22.62 15.61
N GLY A 150 10.07 -22.35 14.31
CA GLY A 150 10.41 -23.29 13.25
C GLY A 150 11.91 -23.53 13.16
N ILE A 151 12.69 -22.45 13.17
CA ILE A 151 14.16 -22.49 13.13
C ILE A 151 14.73 -23.19 14.37
N SER A 152 14.16 -22.95 15.56
CA SER A 152 14.58 -23.68 16.77
C SER A 152 14.31 -25.20 16.72
N LYS A 153 13.52 -25.66 15.74
CA LYS A 153 13.27 -27.08 15.46
C LYS A 153 14.05 -27.62 14.26
N GLY A 154 14.94 -26.81 13.67
CA GLY A 154 15.80 -27.20 12.55
C GLY A 154 15.21 -27.00 11.14
N LEU A 155 14.06 -26.32 11.01
CA LEU A 155 13.54 -25.93 9.69
C LEU A 155 14.24 -24.66 9.18
N SER A 156 14.35 -24.49 7.86
CA SER A 156 14.91 -23.25 7.29
C SER A 156 13.96 -22.05 7.47
N MET A 157 14.47 -20.84 7.35
CA MET A 157 13.66 -19.62 7.33
C MET A 157 12.74 -19.64 6.11
N SER A 158 13.25 -19.96 4.92
CA SER A 158 12.46 -20.04 3.68
C SER A 158 11.26 -20.98 3.79
N GLU A 159 11.44 -22.19 4.32
CA GLU A 159 10.37 -23.18 4.54
C GLU A 159 9.29 -22.68 5.52
N ASN A 160 9.69 -21.89 6.52
CA ASN A 160 8.74 -21.32 7.47
C ASN A 160 7.98 -20.13 6.89
N LEU A 161 8.63 -19.32 6.07
CA LEU A 161 8.00 -18.16 5.42
C LEU A 161 7.05 -18.58 4.29
N GLU A 162 7.34 -19.67 3.58
CA GLU A 162 6.49 -20.20 2.51
C GLU A 162 5.06 -20.54 2.96
N LYS A 163 4.88 -20.84 4.26
CA LYS A 163 3.57 -21.06 4.89
C LYS A 163 2.67 -19.81 4.88
N TYR A 164 3.22 -18.64 4.52
CA TYR A 164 2.54 -17.34 4.56
C TYR A 164 2.66 -16.58 3.21
N PRO A 165 2.12 -17.11 2.10
CA PRO A 165 2.22 -16.50 0.77
C PRO A 165 1.50 -15.15 0.64
N GLU A 166 0.57 -14.86 1.55
CA GLU A 166 -0.13 -13.56 1.66
C GLU A 166 0.77 -12.45 2.26
N VAL A 167 1.91 -12.81 2.84
CA VAL A 167 2.86 -11.88 3.48
C VAL A 167 4.17 -11.81 2.72
N PHE A 168 4.69 -12.97 2.32
CA PHE A 168 5.94 -13.09 1.55
C PHE A 168 5.60 -13.53 0.15
N ASN A 169 5.88 -12.66 -0.81
CA ASN A 169 5.77 -13.02 -2.22
C ASN A 169 6.91 -13.98 -2.59
N GLU A 170 6.82 -14.57 -3.78
CA GLU A 170 7.83 -15.51 -4.25
C GLU A 170 9.23 -14.89 -4.39
N MET A 171 9.30 -13.60 -4.70
CA MET A 171 10.56 -12.85 -4.77
C MET A 171 11.29 -12.84 -3.41
N TYR A 172 10.55 -12.53 -2.34
CA TYR A 172 11.06 -12.57 -0.97
C TYR A 172 11.55 -13.98 -0.62
N LEU A 173 10.75 -15.01 -0.93
CA LEU A 173 11.09 -16.40 -0.65
C LEU A 173 12.35 -16.85 -1.42
N ALA A 174 12.47 -16.48 -2.69
CA ALA A 174 13.63 -16.81 -3.52
C ALA A 174 14.92 -16.16 -3.00
N LEU A 175 14.88 -14.87 -2.63
CA LEU A 175 16.05 -14.19 -2.06
C LEU A 175 16.45 -14.74 -0.69
N VAL A 176 15.49 -15.09 0.15
CA VAL A 176 15.77 -15.75 1.43
C VAL A 176 16.39 -17.11 1.19
N SER A 177 15.79 -17.94 0.33
CA SER A 177 16.29 -19.29 0.03
C SER A 177 17.70 -19.27 -0.56
N ALA A 178 17.96 -18.39 -1.53
CA ALA A 178 19.29 -18.21 -2.11
C ALA A 178 20.30 -17.74 -1.06
N GLY A 179 19.91 -16.79 -0.20
CA GLY A 179 20.75 -16.27 0.87
C GLY A 179 21.05 -17.29 1.96
N GLU A 180 20.09 -18.13 2.33
CA GLU A 180 20.29 -19.23 3.27
C GLU A 180 21.25 -20.27 2.71
N THR A 181 21.05 -20.68 1.45
CA THR A 181 21.87 -21.71 0.79
C THR A 181 23.31 -21.23 0.57
N ALA A 182 23.48 -19.96 0.19
CA ALA A 182 24.80 -19.36 -0.07
C ALA A 182 25.48 -18.81 1.19
N GLY A 183 24.82 -18.82 2.36
CA GLY A 183 25.34 -18.20 3.58
C GLY A 183 25.42 -16.67 3.55
N LEU A 184 24.74 -16.02 2.59
CA LEU A 184 24.73 -14.57 2.35
C LEU A 184 23.40 -13.92 2.74
N LEU A 185 22.67 -14.54 3.67
CA LEU A 185 21.34 -14.11 4.13
C LEU A 185 21.27 -12.62 4.52
N PRO A 186 22.28 -12.02 5.20
CA PRO A 186 22.23 -10.58 5.51
C PRO A 186 22.14 -9.71 4.26
N ASP A 187 22.90 -10.04 3.21
CA ASP A 187 22.96 -9.24 1.99
C ASP A 187 21.72 -9.46 1.10
N THR A 188 21.16 -10.68 1.06
CA THR A 188 19.90 -10.92 0.33
C THR A 188 18.70 -10.27 1.02
N LEU A 189 18.67 -10.24 2.36
CA LEU A 189 17.65 -9.50 3.11
C LEU A 189 17.79 -7.98 2.94
N ASP A 190 19.01 -7.43 2.85
CA ASP A 190 19.20 -5.99 2.56
C ASP A 190 18.68 -5.63 1.15
N ARG A 191 18.92 -6.51 0.17
CA ARG A 191 18.40 -6.35 -1.19
C ARG A 191 16.87 -6.41 -1.23
N GLU A 192 16.27 -7.39 -0.54
CA GLU A 192 14.81 -7.48 -0.44
C GLU A 192 14.22 -6.25 0.27
N ALA A 193 14.88 -5.76 1.33
CA ALA A 193 14.46 -4.53 2.00
C ALA A 193 14.48 -3.33 1.05
N LYS A 194 15.54 -3.16 0.25
CA LYS A 194 15.64 -2.08 -0.76
C LYS A 194 14.55 -2.19 -1.84
N LEU A 195 14.25 -3.40 -2.30
CA LEU A 195 13.15 -3.65 -3.24
C LEU A 195 11.80 -3.21 -2.63
N LEU A 196 11.50 -3.65 -1.40
CA LEU A 196 10.27 -3.28 -0.70
C LEU A 196 10.19 -1.78 -0.41
N GLU A 197 11.31 -1.13 -0.07
CA GLU A 197 11.41 0.33 0.10
C GLU A 197 11.08 1.07 -1.21
N SER A 198 11.64 0.61 -2.34
CA SER A 198 11.35 1.18 -3.67
C SER A 198 9.87 1.03 -4.04
N LEU A 199 9.30 -0.17 -3.88
CA LEU A 199 7.87 -0.41 -4.13
C LEU A 199 6.97 0.46 -3.25
N ALA A 200 7.32 0.60 -1.97
CA ALA A 200 6.59 1.47 -1.05
C ALA A 200 6.71 2.95 -1.43
N LYS A 201 7.89 3.39 -1.91
CA LYS A 201 8.14 4.76 -2.38
C LYS A 201 7.29 5.07 -3.61
N ILE A 202 7.33 4.23 -4.64
CA ILE A 202 6.53 4.39 -5.87
C ILE A 202 5.04 4.45 -5.53
N LYS A 203 4.54 3.49 -4.73
CA LYS A 203 3.14 3.48 -4.30
C LYS A 203 2.76 4.71 -3.49
N GLY A 204 3.67 5.19 -2.63
CA GLY A 204 3.50 6.40 -1.84
C GLY A 204 3.41 7.66 -2.69
N GLN A 205 4.29 7.78 -3.70
CA GLN A 205 4.30 8.90 -4.65
C GLN A 205 2.99 8.95 -5.46
N ILE A 206 2.55 7.81 -6.00
CA ILE A 206 1.27 7.71 -6.72
C ILE A 206 0.11 8.12 -5.82
N LYS A 207 0.07 7.59 -4.58
CA LYS A 207 -0.99 7.93 -3.62
C LYS A 207 -0.99 9.42 -3.27
N SER A 208 0.19 10.02 -3.11
CA SER A 208 0.32 11.45 -2.80
C SER A 208 -0.12 12.32 -3.98
N ALA A 209 0.26 11.96 -5.20
CA ALA A 209 -0.15 12.64 -6.43
C ALA A 209 -1.68 12.63 -6.62
N MET A 210 -2.35 11.53 -6.26
CA MET A 210 -3.80 11.41 -6.33
C MET A 210 -4.56 12.18 -5.26
N ALA A 211 -3.90 12.61 -4.17
CA ALA A 211 -4.58 13.25 -3.05
C ALA A 211 -5.25 14.58 -3.46
N TYR A 212 -4.58 15.38 -4.29
CA TYR A 212 -5.11 16.67 -4.75
C TYR A 212 -6.31 16.52 -5.71
N PRO A 213 -6.25 15.70 -6.79
CA PRO A 213 -7.41 15.45 -7.64
C PRO A 213 -8.62 14.92 -6.85
N ILE A 214 -8.40 13.98 -5.92
CA ILE A 214 -9.47 13.45 -5.09
C ILE A 214 -10.08 14.54 -4.20
N ALA A 215 -9.26 15.41 -3.59
CA ALA A 215 -9.74 16.48 -2.73
C ALA A 215 -10.60 17.49 -3.51
N ILE A 216 -10.14 17.96 -4.67
CA ILE A 216 -10.91 18.88 -5.52
C ILE A 216 -12.17 18.22 -6.01
N PHE A 217 -12.09 17.01 -6.55
CA PHE A 217 -13.26 16.30 -7.06
C PHE A 217 -14.32 16.09 -5.96
N THR A 218 -13.89 15.73 -4.75
CA THR A 218 -14.79 15.61 -3.59
C THR A 218 -15.43 16.94 -3.23
N LEU A 219 -14.65 18.03 -3.21
CA LEU A 219 -15.16 19.38 -2.94
C LEU A 219 -16.16 19.83 -4.01
N THR A 220 -15.84 19.63 -5.28
CA THR A 220 -16.73 19.95 -6.41
C THR A 220 -18.04 19.18 -6.30
N ILE A 221 -17.99 17.87 -6.02
CA ILE A 221 -19.20 17.07 -5.81
C ILE A 221 -20.04 17.61 -4.64
N VAL A 222 -19.40 17.96 -3.52
CA VAL A 222 -20.11 18.52 -2.35
C VAL A 222 -20.80 19.83 -2.72
N VAL A 223 -20.11 20.73 -3.44
CA VAL A 223 -20.67 22.01 -3.89
C VAL A 223 -21.83 21.79 -4.86
N VAL A 224 -21.67 20.91 -5.85
CA VAL A 224 -22.73 20.56 -6.81
C VAL A 224 -23.95 20.00 -6.08
N ILE A 225 -23.78 19.04 -5.17
CA ILE A 225 -24.88 18.45 -4.40
C ILE A 225 -25.58 19.52 -3.56
N ALA A 226 -24.83 20.40 -2.88
CA ALA A 226 -25.41 21.49 -2.10
C ALA A 226 -26.23 22.45 -2.99
N MET A 227 -25.74 22.77 -4.19
CA MET A 227 -26.47 23.59 -5.16
C MET A 227 -27.75 22.90 -5.64
N LEU A 228 -27.69 21.61 -5.97
CA LEU A 228 -28.87 20.84 -6.37
C LEU A 228 -29.93 20.81 -5.26
N ILE A 229 -29.54 20.62 -3.99
CA ILE A 229 -30.47 20.48 -2.87
C ILE A 229 -31.05 21.82 -2.40
N PHE A 230 -30.24 22.88 -2.34
CA PHE A 230 -30.66 24.14 -1.73
C PHE A 230 -30.98 25.24 -2.73
N VAL A 231 -30.22 25.33 -3.83
CA VAL A 231 -30.32 26.46 -4.76
C VAL A 231 -31.38 26.19 -5.82
N ILE A 232 -31.33 25.03 -6.47
CA ILE A 232 -32.26 24.70 -7.56
C ILE A 232 -33.74 24.74 -7.15
N PRO A 233 -34.17 24.21 -5.99
CA PRO A 233 -35.58 24.23 -5.61
C PRO A 233 -36.15 25.64 -5.48
N ILE A 234 -35.35 26.60 -5.00
CA ILE A 234 -35.76 28.02 -4.92
C ILE A 234 -36.16 28.55 -6.31
N PHE A 235 -35.43 28.15 -7.36
CA PHE A 235 -35.77 28.55 -8.73
C PHE A 235 -36.98 27.80 -9.27
N VAL A 236 -37.19 26.54 -8.90
CA VAL A 236 -38.40 25.80 -9.24
C VAL A 236 -39.63 26.47 -8.65
N ASP A 237 -39.58 26.88 -7.38
CA ASP A 237 -40.70 27.54 -6.70
C ASP A 237 -41.09 28.88 -7.38
N ILE A 238 -40.10 29.64 -7.86
CA ILE A 238 -40.32 30.89 -8.62
C ILE A 238 -40.96 30.61 -10.00
N TYR A 239 -40.63 29.47 -10.59
CA TYR A 239 -41.11 29.05 -11.90
C TYR A 239 -42.54 28.54 -11.87
N GLU A 240 -42.90 27.75 -10.86
CA GLU A 240 -44.27 27.29 -10.68
C GLU A 240 -45.24 28.45 -10.47
N GLN A 241 -44.79 29.54 -9.83
CA GLN A 241 -45.58 30.77 -9.64
C GLN A 241 -45.81 31.58 -10.92
N SER A 242 -44.93 31.44 -11.93
CA SER A 242 -45.00 32.19 -13.19
C SER A 242 -45.63 31.41 -14.35
N ASN A 243 -46.01 30.14 -14.14
CA ASN A 243 -46.56 29.25 -15.17
C ASN A 243 -45.66 29.08 -16.41
N ALA A 244 -44.38 29.43 -16.28
CA ALA A 244 -43.38 29.30 -17.34
C ALA A 244 -42.80 27.87 -17.36
N LYS A 245 -42.57 27.31 -18.55
CA LYS A 245 -41.90 26.01 -18.67
C LYS A 245 -40.41 26.16 -18.38
N LEU A 246 -39.88 25.30 -17.52
CA LEU A 246 -38.44 25.24 -17.24
C LEU A 246 -37.66 24.87 -18.51
N PRO A 247 -36.54 25.56 -18.82
CA PRO A 247 -35.63 25.15 -19.88
C PRO A 247 -35.09 23.73 -19.68
N THR A 248 -34.82 23.00 -20.77
CA THR A 248 -34.43 21.58 -20.73
C THR A 248 -33.19 21.30 -19.86
N ILE A 249 -32.20 22.18 -19.87
CA ILE A 249 -30.98 22.05 -19.06
C ILE A 249 -31.32 22.16 -17.55
N THR A 250 -32.19 23.10 -17.19
CA THR A 250 -32.65 23.30 -15.81
C THR A 250 -33.55 22.13 -15.38
N GLN A 251 -34.44 21.65 -16.25
CA GLN A 251 -35.30 20.48 -15.98
C GLN A 251 -34.47 19.24 -15.64
N LEU A 252 -33.40 18.95 -16.39
CA LEU A 252 -32.53 17.80 -16.13
C LEU A 252 -31.89 17.88 -14.72
N LEU A 253 -31.47 19.08 -14.30
CA LEU A 253 -30.90 19.27 -12.96
C LEU A 253 -31.95 19.21 -11.85
N VAL A 254 -33.18 19.68 -12.11
CA VAL A 254 -34.33 19.53 -11.20
C VAL A 254 -34.68 18.05 -11.04
N ASP A 255 -34.74 17.29 -12.13
CA ASP A 255 -35.00 15.85 -12.10
C ASP A 255 -33.90 15.11 -11.31
N ALA A 256 -32.63 15.50 -11.50
CA ALA A 256 -31.50 14.97 -10.73
C ALA A 256 -31.59 15.34 -9.24
N SER A 257 -32.00 16.57 -8.91
CA SER A 257 -32.21 17.03 -7.53
C SER A 257 -33.35 16.28 -6.85
N ASN A 258 -34.50 16.18 -7.50
CA ASN A 258 -35.68 15.44 -7.01
C ASN A 258 -35.35 13.98 -6.75
N GLN A 259 -34.56 13.35 -7.64
CA GLN A 259 -34.02 12.02 -7.37
C GLN A 259 -33.15 11.99 -6.13
N LEU A 260 -32.17 12.89 -5.98
CA LEU A 260 -31.26 12.92 -4.81
C LEU A 260 -31.96 13.17 -3.46
N ILE A 261 -33.06 13.91 -3.44
CA ILE A 261 -33.83 14.25 -2.23
C ILE A 261 -34.83 13.14 -1.87
N SER A 262 -35.37 12.43 -2.87
CA SER A 262 -36.41 11.42 -2.64
C SER A 262 -35.92 10.21 -1.84
N LEU A 263 -36.71 9.77 -0.86
CA LEU A 263 -36.42 8.58 -0.04
C LEU A 263 -36.44 7.29 -0.90
N ASP A 264 -37.26 7.27 -1.95
CA ASP A 264 -37.34 6.23 -2.97
C ASP A 264 -36.02 6.03 -3.74
N PHE A 265 -35.27 7.10 -3.99
CA PHE A 265 -33.95 6.99 -4.60
C PHE A 265 -32.97 6.27 -3.70
N TYR A 266 -32.92 6.54 -2.39
CA TYR A 266 -32.01 5.82 -1.49
C TYR A 266 -32.36 4.32 -1.41
N ILE A 267 -33.65 3.99 -1.42
CA ILE A 267 -34.15 2.60 -1.42
C ILE A 267 -33.75 1.87 -2.72
N LYS A 268 -33.75 2.55 -3.88
CA LYS A 268 -33.30 1.98 -5.17
C LYS A 268 -31.79 2.04 -5.38
N ALA A 269 -31.11 3.06 -4.87
CA ALA A 269 -29.70 3.34 -5.09
C ALA A 269 -28.80 2.39 -4.31
N ILE A 270 -29.14 2.03 -3.06
CA ILE A 270 -28.35 1.08 -2.26
C ILE A 270 -28.21 -0.29 -2.96
N PRO A 271 -29.31 -0.96 -3.38
CA PRO A 271 -29.22 -2.22 -4.14
C PRO A 271 -28.59 -2.01 -5.52
N THR A 272 -28.84 -0.90 -6.21
CA THR A 272 -28.21 -0.61 -7.51
C THR A 272 -26.69 -0.46 -7.40
N VAL A 273 -26.20 0.28 -6.40
CA VAL A 273 -24.77 0.42 -6.11
C VAL A 273 -24.16 -0.92 -5.69
N PHE A 274 -24.90 -1.73 -4.92
CA PHE A 274 -24.45 -3.08 -4.56
C PHE A 274 -24.36 -4.00 -5.78
N ILE A 275 -25.34 -3.97 -6.68
CA ILE A 275 -25.35 -4.72 -7.94
C ILE A 275 -24.22 -4.24 -8.85
N LEU A 276 -24.05 -2.93 -9.02
CA LEU A 276 -22.93 -2.34 -9.77
C LEU A 276 -21.57 -2.71 -9.16
N PHE A 277 -21.45 -2.73 -7.83
CA PHE A 277 -20.23 -3.15 -7.15
C PHE A 277 -19.92 -4.64 -7.39
N GLN A 278 -20.95 -5.49 -7.35
CA GLN A 278 -20.81 -6.92 -7.62
C GLN A 278 -20.53 -7.20 -9.11
N ALA A 279 -21.19 -6.48 -10.01
CA ALA A 279 -20.96 -6.52 -11.45
C ALA A 279 -19.53 -6.05 -11.77
N TYR A 280 -19.09 -4.93 -11.20
CA TYR A 280 -17.71 -4.45 -11.29
C TYR A 280 -16.72 -5.51 -10.78
N LYS A 281 -16.96 -6.11 -9.61
CA LYS A 281 -16.08 -7.16 -9.07
C LYS A 281 -16.04 -8.40 -9.98
N TYR A 282 -17.14 -8.75 -10.64
CA TYR A 282 -17.23 -9.87 -11.56
C TYR A 282 -16.54 -9.58 -12.91
N ILE A 283 -16.80 -8.41 -13.49
CA ILE A 283 -16.24 -7.93 -14.76
C ILE A 283 -14.75 -7.62 -14.66
N SER A 284 -14.31 -6.96 -13.59
CA SER A 284 -12.90 -6.62 -13.36
C SER A 284 -12.02 -7.84 -13.09
N ARG A 285 -12.60 -9.04 -12.97
CA ARG A 285 -11.86 -10.32 -12.90
C ARG A 285 -11.79 -11.04 -14.24
N ARG A 286 -12.56 -10.61 -15.26
CA ARG A 286 -12.55 -11.22 -16.59
C ARG A 286 -11.20 -10.98 -17.26
N PRO A 287 -10.54 -12.02 -17.80
CA PRO A 287 -9.28 -11.88 -18.52
C PRO A 287 -9.38 -10.88 -19.68
N SER A 288 -10.47 -10.89 -20.44
CA SER A 288 -10.67 -10.01 -21.61
C SER A 288 -10.72 -8.53 -21.23
N VAL A 289 -11.41 -8.19 -20.13
CA VAL A 289 -11.56 -6.81 -19.64
C VAL A 289 -10.23 -6.27 -19.12
N LEU A 290 -9.51 -7.08 -18.35
CA LEU A 290 -8.17 -6.72 -17.86
C LEU A 290 -7.17 -6.56 -19.00
N TRP A 291 -7.28 -7.36 -20.07
CA TRP A 291 -6.42 -7.23 -21.24
C TRP A 291 -6.75 -5.98 -22.06
N TRP A 292 -8.05 -5.68 -22.23
CA TRP A 292 -8.49 -4.42 -22.84
C TRP A 292 -8.03 -3.22 -22.02
N PHE A 293 -8.14 -3.26 -20.70
CA PHE A 293 -7.70 -2.16 -19.82
C PHE A 293 -6.18 -1.95 -19.89
N ASP A 294 -5.39 -3.02 -19.76
CA ASP A 294 -3.92 -2.96 -19.88
C ASP A 294 -3.49 -2.42 -21.24
N ARG A 295 -4.22 -2.76 -22.31
CA ARG A 295 -3.98 -2.26 -23.68
C ARG A 295 -4.41 -0.81 -23.84
N SER A 296 -5.57 -0.43 -23.32
CA SER A 296 -6.11 0.94 -23.34
C SER A 296 -5.19 1.92 -22.61
N MET A 297 -4.60 1.51 -21.48
CA MET A 297 -3.61 2.32 -20.78
C MET A 297 -2.38 2.66 -21.62
N LEU A 298 -1.99 1.79 -22.56
CA LEU A 298 -0.86 2.04 -23.46
C LEU A 298 -1.21 2.92 -24.67
N TYR A 299 -2.48 3.27 -24.89
CA TYR A 299 -2.89 4.18 -25.96
C TYR A 299 -2.90 5.66 -25.54
N LEU A 300 -3.07 5.95 -24.25
CA LEU A 300 -2.98 7.32 -23.73
C LEU A 300 -1.50 7.69 -23.56
N PRO A 301 -0.94 8.66 -24.31
CA PRO A 301 0.51 8.91 -24.35
C PRO A 301 1.15 9.10 -22.96
N VAL A 302 0.47 9.84 -22.10
CA VAL A 302 0.96 10.17 -20.74
C VAL A 302 0.88 8.95 -19.80
N VAL A 303 -0.13 8.10 -19.95
CA VAL A 303 -0.29 6.88 -19.14
C VAL A 303 0.63 5.77 -19.64
N LYS A 304 0.79 5.65 -20.96
CA LYS A 304 1.70 4.72 -21.63
C LYS A 304 3.12 4.87 -21.09
N ASP A 305 3.61 6.11 -21.00
CA ASP A 305 4.95 6.41 -20.51
C ASP A 305 5.15 5.93 -19.07
N LEU A 306 4.24 6.28 -18.16
CA LEU A 306 4.29 5.83 -16.76
C LEU A 306 4.23 4.31 -16.64
N VAL A 307 3.31 3.65 -17.35
CA VAL A 307 3.14 2.19 -17.27
C VAL A 307 4.38 1.47 -17.80
N THR A 308 4.92 1.93 -18.92
CA THR A 308 6.14 1.39 -19.54
C THR A 308 7.32 1.51 -18.58
N LYS A 309 7.61 2.73 -18.12
CA LYS A 309 8.71 3.00 -17.19
C LYS A 309 8.55 2.25 -15.86
N SER A 310 7.33 2.13 -15.35
CA SER A 310 7.05 1.38 -14.12
C SER A 310 7.27 -0.13 -14.30
N CYS A 311 6.90 -0.71 -15.44
CA CYS A 311 7.17 -2.11 -15.71
C CYS A 311 8.67 -2.38 -15.86
N LEU A 312 9.40 -1.51 -16.58
CA LEU A 312 10.85 -1.61 -16.75
C LEU A 312 11.61 -1.42 -15.43
N ALA A 313 11.21 -0.45 -14.59
CA ALA A 313 11.79 -0.24 -13.27
C ALA A 313 11.62 -1.48 -12.37
N ASN A 314 10.40 -2.01 -12.27
CA ASN A 314 10.13 -3.20 -11.47
C ASN A 314 10.88 -4.43 -12.01
N PHE A 315 10.90 -4.61 -13.32
CA PHE A 315 11.62 -5.70 -13.96
C PHE A 315 13.12 -5.62 -13.66
N SER A 316 13.76 -4.50 -13.96
CA SER A 316 15.20 -4.31 -13.75
C SER A 316 15.58 -4.39 -12.28
N ARG A 317 14.80 -3.80 -11.37
CA ARG A 317 15.08 -3.89 -9.93
C ARG A 317 14.97 -5.33 -9.41
N THR A 318 13.94 -6.06 -9.84
CA THR A 318 13.76 -7.47 -9.46
C THR A 318 14.89 -8.33 -10.02
N LEU A 319 15.17 -8.21 -11.31
CA LEU A 319 16.19 -8.97 -12.00
C LEU A 319 17.58 -8.65 -11.44
N SER A 320 17.90 -7.39 -11.16
CA SER A 320 19.14 -6.98 -10.52
C SER A 320 19.31 -7.63 -9.15
N ALA A 321 18.27 -7.61 -8.32
CA ALA A 321 18.34 -8.16 -6.96
C ALA A 321 18.59 -9.68 -6.96
N LEU A 322 17.88 -10.41 -7.82
CA LEU A 322 18.04 -11.86 -7.99
C LEU A 322 19.40 -12.23 -8.59
N ASN A 323 19.79 -11.55 -9.66
CA ASN A 323 21.05 -11.81 -10.34
C ASN A 323 22.26 -11.51 -9.42
N SER A 324 22.23 -10.40 -8.68
CA SER A 324 23.27 -10.13 -7.67
C SER A 324 23.28 -11.14 -6.52
N ALA A 325 22.16 -11.85 -6.27
CA ALA A 325 22.05 -12.93 -5.29
C ALA A 325 22.47 -14.30 -5.85
N GLY A 326 22.94 -14.36 -7.10
CA GLY A 326 23.38 -15.60 -7.74
C GLY A 326 22.23 -16.51 -8.17
N VAL A 327 20.99 -16.00 -8.21
CA VAL A 327 19.85 -16.77 -8.71
C VAL A 327 19.99 -16.96 -10.23
N PRO A 328 19.86 -18.19 -10.76
CA PRO A 328 19.98 -18.45 -12.19
C PRO A 328 19.05 -17.57 -13.04
N ILE A 329 19.53 -17.10 -14.19
CA ILE A 329 18.81 -16.09 -15.00
C ILE A 329 17.39 -16.52 -15.41
N LEU A 330 17.18 -17.80 -15.75
CA LEU A 330 15.86 -18.32 -16.10
C LEU A 330 14.89 -18.27 -14.92
N GLU A 331 15.36 -18.67 -13.74
CA GLU A 331 14.57 -18.58 -12.50
C GLU A 331 14.29 -17.11 -12.17
N ALA A 332 15.30 -16.25 -12.29
CA ALA A 332 15.18 -14.81 -12.06
C ALA A 332 14.15 -14.14 -12.99
N LEU A 333 14.07 -14.54 -14.26
CA LEU A 333 13.06 -14.08 -15.21
C LEU A 333 11.66 -14.57 -14.83
N SER A 334 11.53 -15.83 -14.41
CA SER A 334 10.25 -16.41 -14.00
C SER A 334 9.66 -15.71 -12.77
N ILE A 335 10.52 -15.30 -11.83
CA ILE A 335 10.16 -14.53 -10.64
C ILE A 335 9.86 -13.07 -11.03
N SER A 336 10.71 -12.45 -11.86
CA SER A 336 10.52 -11.07 -12.34
C SER A 336 9.21 -10.89 -13.10
N ARG A 337 8.77 -11.90 -13.86
CA ARG A 337 7.44 -11.92 -14.49
C ARG A 337 6.30 -11.71 -13.49
N LYS A 338 6.42 -12.21 -12.26
CA LYS A 338 5.37 -12.16 -11.25
C LYS A 338 5.28 -10.80 -10.57
N THR A 339 6.35 -10.00 -10.57
CA THR A 339 6.37 -8.65 -10.01
C THR A 339 5.78 -7.60 -10.96
N ILE A 340 5.74 -7.89 -12.26
CA ILE A 340 5.08 -7.03 -13.25
C ILE A 340 3.55 -7.09 -13.10
N SER A 341 2.89 -5.94 -13.22
CA SER A 341 1.42 -5.85 -13.23
C SER A 341 0.84 -6.00 -14.65
N ASN A 342 1.42 -5.30 -15.64
CA ASN A 342 0.91 -5.24 -17.01
C ASN A 342 1.13 -6.54 -17.79
N ARG A 343 0.07 -7.06 -18.41
CA ARG A 343 0.11 -8.36 -19.11
C ARG A 343 0.92 -8.38 -20.41
N ILE A 344 1.08 -7.23 -21.06
CA ILE A 344 1.89 -7.13 -22.28
C ILE A 344 3.36 -7.36 -21.92
N PHE A 345 3.85 -6.67 -20.88
CA PHE A 345 5.20 -6.90 -20.36
C PHE A 345 5.42 -8.33 -19.83
N LYS A 346 4.40 -8.93 -19.22
CA LYS A 346 4.45 -10.36 -18.85
C LYS A 346 4.68 -11.26 -20.07
N LYS A 347 3.98 -11.01 -21.17
CA LYS A 347 4.15 -11.77 -22.42
C LYS A 347 5.55 -11.56 -23.01
N ILE A 348 6.10 -10.35 -22.95
CA ILE A 348 7.48 -10.08 -23.38
C ILE A 348 8.45 -10.95 -22.57
N ILE A 349 8.30 -11.02 -21.25
CA ILE A 349 9.15 -11.88 -20.40
C ILE A 349 8.96 -13.37 -20.69
N ASP A 350 7.75 -13.83 -21.02
CA ASP A 350 7.54 -15.22 -21.45
C ASP A 350 8.31 -15.54 -22.72
N ASN A 351 8.30 -14.61 -23.68
CA ASN A 351 9.06 -14.76 -24.92
C ASN A 351 10.56 -14.76 -24.62
N MET A 352 11.03 -13.87 -23.73
CA MET A 352 12.42 -13.86 -23.29
C MET A 352 12.83 -15.20 -22.68
N TYR A 353 12.02 -15.73 -21.76
CA TYR A 353 12.28 -17.02 -21.11
C TYR A 353 12.47 -18.15 -22.13
N LYS A 354 11.57 -18.25 -23.12
CA LYS A 354 11.62 -19.29 -24.17
C LYS A 354 12.83 -19.13 -25.10
N ASP A 355 13.12 -17.91 -25.51
CA ASP A 355 14.23 -17.63 -26.44
C ASP A 355 15.59 -17.90 -25.77
N ILE A 356 15.75 -17.53 -24.49
CA ILE A 356 16.97 -17.79 -23.72
C ILE A 356 17.14 -19.28 -23.45
N GLN A 357 16.04 -20.00 -23.15
CA GLN A 357 16.08 -21.45 -23.01
C GLN A 357 16.56 -22.14 -24.29
N SER A 358 16.35 -21.50 -25.44
CA SER A 358 16.82 -21.95 -26.76
C SER A 358 18.23 -21.43 -27.11
N GLY A 359 18.92 -20.74 -26.20
CA GLY A 359 20.27 -20.22 -26.38
C GLY A 359 20.37 -18.86 -27.08
N ASN A 360 19.26 -18.14 -27.27
CA ASN A 360 19.30 -16.82 -27.89
C ASN A 360 19.62 -15.71 -26.87
N PRO A 361 20.38 -14.66 -27.27
CA PRO A 361 20.65 -13.49 -26.44
C PRO A 361 19.37 -12.73 -26.03
N ILE A 362 19.32 -12.18 -24.81
CA ILE A 362 18.14 -11.49 -24.27
C ILE A 362 17.79 -10.26 -25.11
N TYR A 363 18.78 -9.50 -25.55
CA TYR A 363 18.55 -8.24 -26.26
C TYR A 363 17.79 -8.44 -27.58
N LYS A 364 17.93 -9.60 -28.25
CA LYS A 364 17.23 -9.89 -29.51
C LYS A 364 15.71 -9.98 -29.35
N VAL A 365 15.24 -10.41 -28.17
CA VAL A 365 13.81 -10.45 -27.87
C VAL A 365 13.30 -9.04 -27.63
N LEU A 366 14.05 -8.27 -26.85
CA LEU A 366 13.70 -6.89 -26.50
C LEU A 366 13.70 -5.96 -27.72
N GLU A 367 14.57 -6.20 -28.70
CA GLU A 367 14.65 -5.42 -29.95
C GLU A 367 13.40 -5.54 -30.82
N LYS A 368 12.69 -6.67 -30.77
CA LYS A 368 11.46 -6.90 -31.54
C LYS A 368 10.24 -6.18 -30.95
N GLU A 369 10.32 -5.70 -29.72
CA GLU A 369 9.18 -5.18 -28.97
C GLU A 369 9.13 -3.65 -29.01
N MET A 370 8.18 -3.09 -29.77
CA MET A 370 8.04 -1.63 -29.97
C MET A 370 7.80 -0.81 -28.68
N VAL A 371 7.37 -1.46 -27.60
CA VAL A 371 7.13 -0.81 -26.30
C VAL A 371 8.40 -0.66 -25.46
N ILE A 372 9.48 -1.33 -25.83
CA ILE A 372 10.77 -1.29 -25.12
C ILE A 372 11.64 -0.17 -25.71
N PRO A 373 12.11 0.79 -24.89
CA PRO A 373 13.00 1.83 -25.37
C PRO A 373 14.35 1.27 -25.84
N VAL A 374 14.92 1.85 -26.90
CA VAL A 374 16.20 1.42 -27.51
C VAL A 374 17.34 1.39 -26.48
N MET A 375 17.38 2.37 -25.55
CA MET A 375 18.37 2.42 -24.49
C MET A 375 18.30 1.20 -23.56
N PHE A 376 17.10 0.69 -23.28
CA PHE A 376 16.90 -0.49 -22.45
C PHE A 376 17.54 -1.72 -23.09
N THR A 377 17.19 -1.98 -24.35
CA THR A 377 17.75 -3.07 -25.15
C THR A 377 19.26 -2.95 -25.31
N SER A 378 19.77 -1.74 -25.53
CA SER A 378 21.21 -1.48 -25.72
C SER A 378 22.04 -1.83 -24.48
N MET A 379 21.53 -1.54 -23.28
CA MET A 379 22.20 -1.89 -22.02
C MET A 379 22.25 -3.40 -21.78
N PHE A 380 21.20 -4.14 -22.18
CA PHE A 380 21.24 -5.60 -22.20
C PHE A 380 22.27 -6.13 -23.20
N ARG A 381 22.28 -5.59 -24.43
CA ARG A 381 23.27 -5.97 -25.45
C ARG A 381 24.70 -5.77 -24.95
N ILE A 382 25.02 -4.56 -24.46
CA ILE A 382 26.35 -4.24 -23.91
C ILE A 382 26.67 -5.20 -22.77
N GLY A 383 25.75 -5.40 -21.81
CA GLY A 383 25.98 -6.28 -20.67
C GLY A 383 26.20 -7.75 -21.04
N GLU A 384 25.54 -8.26 -22.08
CA GLU A 384 25.77 -9.62 -22.58
C GLU A 384 27.08 -9.74 -23.36
N GLU A 385 27.41 -8.77 -24.21
CA GLU A 385 28.64 -8.77 -25.02
C GLU A 385 29.90 -8.57 -24.17
N THR A 386 29.82 -7.77 -23.10
CA THR A 386 30.96 -7.52 -22.20
C THR A 386 31.00 -8.43 -20.98
N GLY A 387 29.96 -9.24 -20.75
CA GLY A 387 29.80 -10.04 -19.55
C GLY A 387 29.40 -9.25 -18.29
N GLU A 388 29.17 -7.93 -18.40
CA GLU A 388 28.82 -7.03 -17.29
C GLU A 388 27.30 -6.83 -17.13
N LEU A 389 26.50 -7.86 -17.43
CA LEU A 389 25.04 -7.81 -17.39
C LEU A 389 24.50 -7.35 -16.03
N SER A 390 25.10 -7.84 -14.94
CA SER A 390 24.76 -7.46 -13.56
C SER A 390 24.81 -5.95 -13.34
N GLN A 391 25.88 -5.30 -13.82
CA GLN A 391 26.08 -3.87 -13.65
C GLN A 391 25.10 -3.06 -14.51
N MET A 392 24.86 -3.51 -15.74
CA MET A 392 23.93 -2.83 -16.67
C MET A 392 22.48 -2.91 -16.19
N ILE A 393 22.02 -4.07 -15.68
CA ILE A 393 20.67 -4.21 -15.12
C ILE A 393 20.49 -3.31 -13.89
N ASN A 394 21.50 -3.18 -13.04
CA ASN A 394 21.40 -2.30 -11.87
C ASN A 394 21.31 -0.82 -12.28
N LYS A 395 22.10 -0.38 -13.28
CA LYS A 395 21.97 0.98 -13.84
C LYS A 395 20.59 1.22 -14.46
N LEU A 396 20.04 0.23 -15.16
CA LEU A 396 18.67 0.31 -15.67
C LEU A 396 17.65 0.43 -14.54
N ALA A 397 17.83 -0.31 -13.44
CA ALA A 397 16.92 -0.22 -12.28
C ALA A 397 16.91 1.18 -11.69
N ASP A 398 18.08 1.77 -11.45
CA ASP A 398 18.21 3.12 -10.89
C ASP A 398 17.63 4.17 -11.84
N PHE A 399 17.98 4.11 -13.13
CA PHE A 399 17.49 5.04 -14.15
C PHE A 399 15.97 5.00 -14.29
N TYR A 400 15.36 3.81 -14.44
CA TYR A 400 13.91 3.72 -14.65
C TYR A 400 13.10 4.04 -13.38
N GLU A 401 13.66 3.88 -12.18
CA GLU A 401 13.01 4.37 -10.95
C GLU A 401 12.96 5.90 -10.88
N GLU A 402 14.00 6.58 -11.35
CA GLU A 402 14.01 8.05 -11.49
C GLU A 402 13.00 8.50 -12.54
N GLU A 403 12.99 7.85 -13.70
CA GLU A 403 12.03 8.11 -14.78
C GLU A 403 10.58 7.90 -14.34
N VAL A 404 10.28 6.87 -13.53
CA VAL A 404 8.94 6.70 -12.93
C VAL A 404 8.57 7.90 -12.06
N THR A 405 9.50 8.37 -11.24
CA THR A 405 9.26 9.55 -10.38
C THR A 405 8.97 10.79 -11.22
N ALA A 406 9.72 10.99 -12.31
CA ALA A 406 9.51 12.08 -13.25
C ALA A 406 8.13 11.98 -13.94
N SER A 407 7.75 10.81 -14.46
CA SER A 407 6.45 10.60 -15.10
C SER A 407 5.27 10.82 -14.15
N VAL A 408 5.38 10.43 -12.88
CA VAL A 408 4.36 10.73 -11.86
C VAL A 408 4.20 12.25 -11.67
N LYS A 409 5.31 13.00 -11.66
CA LYS A 409 5.27 14.47 -11.54
C LYS A 409 4.59 15.10 -12.76
N THR A 410 4.98 14.68 -13.97
CA THR A 410 4.38 15.16 -15.23
C THR A 410 2.88 14.88 -15.28
N LEU A 411 2.45 13.68 -14.91
CA LEU A 411 1.03 13.34 -14.81
C LEU A 411 0.30 14.27 -13.84
N THR A 412 0.88 14.54 -12.69
CA THR A 412 0.29 15.45 -11.69
C THR A 412 0.12 16.87 -12.25
N SER A 413 1.15 17.39 -12.94
CA SER A 413 1.11 18.72 -13.55
C SER A 413 0.08 18.85 -14.68
N ILE A 414 -0.17 17.78 -15.45
CA ILE A 414 -1.21 17.79 -16.50
C ILE A 414 -2.62 17.69 -15.90
N MET A 415 -2.77 17.01 -14.76
CA MET A 415 -4.06 16.90 -14.08
C MET A 415 -4.57 18.24 -13.57
N GLU A 416 -3.69 19.18 -13.21
CA GLU A 416 -4.10 20.49 -12.67
C GLU A 416 -4.89 21.34 -13.68
N PRO A 417 -4.41 21.61 -14.92
CA PRO A 417 -5.19 22.29 -15.94
C PRO A 417 -6.50 21.58 -16.28
N LEU A 418 -6.48 20.24 -16.35
CA LEU A 418 -7.68 19.45 -16.64
C LEU A 418 -8.74 19.60 -15.54
N LEU A 419 -8.32 19.63 -14.27
CA LEU A 419 -9.22 19.87 -13.14
C LEU A 419 -9.81 21.29 -13.19
N ILE A 420 -9.01 22.30 -13.54
CA ILE A 420 -9.49 23.68 -13.68
C ILE A 420 -10.55 23.76 -14.77
N VAL A 421 -10.29 23.20 -15.95
CA VAL A 421 -11.26 23.17 -17.06
C VAL A 421 -12.52 22.40 -16.65
N PHE A 422 -12.36 21.24 -16.02
CA PHE A 422 -13.49 20.44 -15.53
C PHE A 422 -14.38 21.20 -14.55
N VAL A 423 -13.79 21.87 -13.55
CA VAL A 423 -14.52 22.68 -12.58
C VAL A 423 -15.17 23.89 -13.28
N ALA A 424 -14.46 24.55 -14.20
CA ALA A 424 -15.01 25.68 -14.96
C ALA A 424 -16.24 25.27 -15.77
N VAL A 425 -16.22 24.11 -16.44
CA VAL A 425 -17.38 23.59 -17.18
C VAL A 425 -18.54 23.31 -16.23
N ILE A 426 -18.30 22.68 -15.09
CA ILE A 426 -19.36 22.41 -14.09
C ILE A 426 -19.98 23.72 -13.60
N VAL A 427 -19.14 24.69 -13.21
CA VAL A 427 -19.62 26.00 -12.74
C VAL A 427 -20.38 26.72 -13.84
N ALA A 428 -19.90 26.70 -15.08
CA ALA A 428 -20.59 27.31 -16.22
C ALA A 428 -21.97 26.68 -16.47
N VAL A 429 -22.07 25.35 -16.44
CA VAL A 429 -23.36 24.65 -16.57
C VAL A 429 -24.33 25.06 -15.46
N ILE A 430 -23.85 25.17 -14.22
CA ILE A 430 -24.67 25.61 -13.08
C ILE A 430 -25.13 27.05 -13.27
N LEU A 431 -24.22 27.96 -13.63
CA LEU A 431 -24.57 29.37 -13.86
C LEU A 431 -25.60 29.50 -14.98
N ILE A 432 -25.41 28.81 -16.10
CA ILE A 432 -26.38 28.79 -17.21
C ILE A 432 -27.72 28.26 -16.71
N ALA A 433 -27.74 27.15 -15.98
CA ALA A 433 -28.98 26.58 -15.48
C ALA A 433 -29.71 27.47 -14.47
N MET A 434 -28.99 28.35 -13.76
CA MET A 434 -29.55 29.33 -12.81
C MET A 434 -30.03 30.61 -13.50
N TYR A 435 -29.33 31.10 -14.53
CA TYR A 435 -29.64 32.37 -15.19
C TYR A 435 -30.56 32.23 -16.40
N LEU A 436 -30.48 31.13 -17.15
CA LEU A 436 -31.38 30.87 -18.26
C LEU A 436 -32.86 30.99 -17.85
N PRO A 437 -33.27 30.49 -16.67
CA PRO A 437 -34.60 30.72 -16.16
C PRO A 437 -34.92 32.21 -15.88
N MET A 438 -33.97 33.02 -15.42
CA MET A 438 -34.26 34.45 -15.25
C MET A 438 -34.59 35.15 -16.58
N PHE A 439 -33.91 34.78 -17.67
CA PHE A 439 -34.16 35.39 -18.99
C PHE A 439 -35.51 35.01 -19.59
N SER A 440 -35.90 33.73 -19.52
CA SER A 440 -37.20 33.30 -20.05
C SER A 440 -38.39 33.87 -19.31
N MET A 441 -38.25 34.27 -18.04
CA MET A 441 -39.30 35.00 -17.32
C MET A 441 -39.42 36.45 -17.82
N MET A 442 -38.31 37.08 -18.17
CA MET A 442 -38.30 38.45 -18.71
C MET A 442 -39.00 38.51 -20.08
N ASP A 443 -38.81 37.49 -20.92
CA ASP A 443 -39.45 37.36 -22.23
C ASP A 443 -40.96 37.08 -22.16
N THR A 444 -41.47 36.57 -21.03
CA THR A 444 -42.91 36.35 -20.81
C THR A 444 -43.66 37.53 -20.19
N VAL A 445 -42.93 38.51 -19.65
CA VAL A 445 -43.50 39.69 -18.96
C VAL A 445 -43.42 40.96 -19.82
N GLY A 446 -42.65 40.93 -20.92
CA GLY A 446 -42.72 41.90 -22.02
C GLY A 446 -43.56 41.38 -23.17
#